data_AF-A0A835RPZ8-F1
#
_entry.id   AF-A0A835RPZ8-F1
#
_cell.length_a   1.000
_cell.length_b   1.000
_cell.length_c   1.000
_cell.angle_alpha   90.00
_cell.angle_beta   90.00
_cell.angle_gamma   90.00
#
_symmetry.space_group_name_H-M   'P 1'
#
loop_
_entity.id
_entity.type
_entity.pdbx_description
1 polymer ?
#
loop_
_entity_poly.entity_id
_entity_poly.type
_entity_poly.pdbx_seq_one_letter_code
_entity_poly.pdbx_strand_id
1 'polypeptide(L)'
;MCFLFAPISAGGSFFLLHISHRLLSSSAGPASSVLLKLKNVNYRYRASAIAEAKVALTEYLHSTRALPFSLAEHIASNSPLSLISFVSQIPFNDATPTHFPRILRSFLSYRPVNEFEFFFESIGLPPSHPSLPSRSPLFLSDDKCLLDAVSSLLRFGFPWKLLGILYVECPSIFSYAPNYLLQRLHRFESLGFHRLCVIAICLSFPSTLSADVDDVELRLLFQDLRIILVEYGLDSRAGDDVHVLFRYCRRIRVFYDMGLEKGKMGELMGRNMRIFLDFDESTIAHKLGFFLKLGMRKEDVGPLALKNAEVFDVDLDNQIIVMPDHLLCVGLSKEETDSLTKKFPHVMGKNNLGNLPALIRALDLRQWLLNKIEEEKNLHLLLRSYDHSDSVSNKMEIEFERYLDSLKLVKQCIFLDAKVDFFS
;
A
#
# COMPACT_ATOMS: atom_id res chain seq x y z
N MET A 1 -22.81 51.60 -33.96
CA MET A 1 -23.92 51.29 -33.03
C MET A 1 -23.68 49.88 -32.51
N CYS A 2 -22.95 49.68 -31.42
CA CYS A 2 -23.38 49.82 -30.02
C CYS A 2 -24.62 48.97 -29.70
N PHE A 3 -24.43 47.87 -28.96
CA PHE A 3 -25.03 47.54 -27.65
C PHE A 3 -24.25 46.30 -27.13
N LEU A 4 -23.27 46.42 -26.22
CA LEU A 4 -23.38 46.40 -24.75
C LEU A 4 -24.27 45.27 -24.20
N PHE A 5 -23.65 44.29 -23.52
CA PHE A 5 -24.08 43.80 -22.20
C PHE A 5 -22.88 43.27 -21.39
N ALA A 6 -22.99 43.45 -20.08
CA ALA A 6 -21.96 43.53 -19.05
C ALA A 6 -21.56 42.16 -18.43
N PRO A 7 -20.54 42.12 -17.54
CA PRO A 7 -19.99 40.88 -16.97
C PRO A 7 -20.75 40.45 -15.70
N ILE A 8 -20.93 39.14 -15.51
CA ILE A 8 -21.51 38.57 -14.30
C ILE A 8 -20.40 37.99 -13.41
N SER A 9 -20.17 38.72 -12.31
CA SER A 9 -19.79 38.30 -10.95
C SER A 9 -19.21 36.89 -10.75
N ALA A 10 -17.92 36.88 -10.39
CA ALA A 10 -17.24 35.77 -9.75
C ALA A 10 -17.66 35.68 -8.26
N GLY A 11 -18.25 34.55 -7.88
CA GLY A 11 -18.55 34.19 -6.50
C GLY A 11 -18.71 32.69 -6.40
N GLY A 12 -17.62 31.99 -6.07
CA GLY A 12 -17.61 30.54 -5.87
C GLY A 12 -16.45 30.15 -4.96
N SER A 13 -16.77 29.82 -3.71
CA SER A 13 -15.86 29.42 -2.66
C SER A 13 -14.88 28.33 -3.12
N PHE A 14 -13.59 28.59 -2.94
CA PHE A 14 -12.55 27.57 -2.93
C PHE A 14 -12.71 26.69 -1.69
N PHE A 15 -13.40 25.56 -1.83
CA PHE A 15 -13.30 24.48 -0.85
C PHE A 15 -11.93 23.81 -1.00
N LEU A 16 -11.04 24.09 -0.05
CA LEU A 16 -9.80 23.36 0.17
C LEU A 16 -10.12 21.90 0.52
N LEU A 17 -10.06 21.02 -0.48
CA LEU A 17 -10.05 19.57 -0.27
C LEU A 17 -8.67 19.18 0.30
N HIS A 18 -8.62 19.10 1.63
CA HIS A 18 -7.59 18.38 2.36
C HIS A 18 -7.64 16.89 1.96
N ILE A 19 -6.77 16.48 1.05
CA ILE A 19 -6.44 15.07 0.84
C ILE A 19 -5.51 14.67 1.99
N SER A 20 -6.10 14.11 3.03
CA SER A 20 -5.39 13.40 4.10
C SER A 20 -4.80 12.11 3.52
N HIS A 21 -3.49 12.10 3.32
CA HIS A 21 -2.72 10.89 3.08
C HIS A 21 -2.83 9.95 4.30
N ARG A 22 -3.64 8.90 4.17
CA ARG A 22 -3.55 7.69 5.00
C ARG A 22 -3.29 6.49 4.09
N LEU A 23 -2.03 6.31 3.73
CA LEU A 23 -1.51 5.02 3.27
C LEU A 23 -0.07 4.90 3.76
N LEU A 24 0.10 4.26 4.91
CA LEU A 24 1.27 3.56 5.45
C LEU A 24 1.03 3.39 6.96
N SER A 25 0.39 2.29 7.34
CA SER A 25 0.32 1.87 8.75
C SER A 25 0.69 0.39 8.86
N SER A 26 1.97 0.12 9.02
CA SER A 26 2.44 -0.95 9.90
C SER A 26 3.69 -0.46 10.64
N SER A 27 3.50 -0.22 11.94
CA SER A 27 4.52 -0.10 13.00
C SER A 27 5.87 0.55 12.64
N ALA A 28 5.95 1.87 12.84
CA ALA A 28 7.19 2.52 13.25
C ALA A 28 6.85 3.53 14.36
N GLY A 29 7.64 3.53 15.44
CA GLY A 29 7.52 4.44 16.58
C GLY A 29 7.65 5.92 16.18
N PRO A 30 7.53 6.85 17.15
CA PRO A 30 7.29 8.26 16.88
C PRO A 30 8.54 8.95 16.33
N ALA A 31 8.80 8.80 15.03
CA ALA A 31 9.66 9.73 14.30
C ALA A 31 8.86 11.03 14.11
N SER A 32 8.97 11.90 15.10
CA SER A 32 8.54 13.29 15.07
C SER A 32 8.96 13.96 13.76
N SER A 33 8.04 14.06 12.80
CA SER A 33 8.14 15.04 11.73
C SER A 33 7.91 16.41 12.37
N VAL A 34 8.98 17.00 12.89
CA VAL A 34 9.00 18.39 13.34
C VAL A 34 8.57 19.23 12.15
N LEU A 35 7.31 19.67 12.13
CA LEU A 35 6.85 20.77 11.28
C LEU A 35 7.80 21.93 11.54
N LEU A 36 8.75 22.15 10.62
CA LEU A 36 9.75 23.20 10.70
C LEU A 36 8.99 24.53 10.81
N LYS A 37 8.89 25.04 12.04
CA LYS A 37 8.31 26.36 12.27
C LYS A 37 9.26 27.36 11.61
N LEU A 38 8.80 28.05 10.56
CA LEU A 38 9.50 29.17 9.93
C LEU A 38 9.60 30.32 10.94
N LYS A 39 10.58 30.24 11.85
CA LYS A 39 10.83 31.23 12.90
C LYS A 39 11.47 32.51 12.35
N ASN A 40 12.13 32.40 11.20
CA ASN A 40 12.78 33.48 10.47
C ASN A 40 11.81 34.38 9.70
N VAL A 41 10.53 33.99 9.56
CA VAL A 41 9.49 34.77 8.87
C VAL A 41 8.33 35.03 9.81
N ASN A 42 7.82 36.26 9.82
CA ASN A 42 6.60 36.61 10.54
C ASN A 42 5.45 35.69 10.12
N TYR A 43 4.71 35.15 11.10
CA TYR A 43 3.66 34.16 10.85
C TYR A 43 2.63 34.59 9.81
N ARG A 44 2.32 35.90 9.73
CA ARG A 44 1.36 36.48 8.76
C ARG A 44 1.83 36.35 7.31
N TYR A 45 3.14 36.29 7.09
CA TYR A 45 3.75 36.32 5.75
C TYR A 45 4.33 34.97 5.33
N ARG A 46 4.23 33.92 6.14
CA ARG A 46 4.78 32.59 5.83
C ARG A 46 4.21 32.01 4.53
N ALA A 47 2.90 32.11 4.32
CA ALA A 47 2.27 31.61 3.09
C ALA A 47 2.79 32.36 1.85
N SER A 48 2.93 33.69 1.95
CA SER A 48 3.51 34.51 0.88
C SER A 48 4.98 34.17 0.64
N ALA A 49 5.78 33.99 1.69
CA ALA A 49 7.19 33.60 1.56
C ALA A 49 7.36 32.24 0.87
N ILE A 50 6.51 31.26 1.17
CA ILE A 50 6.53 29.94 0.51
C ILE A 50 6.07 30.06 -0.95
N ALA A 51 5.02 30.83 -1.23
CA ALA A 51 4.55 31.06 -2.60
C ALA A 51 5.63 31.72 -3.47
N GLU A 52 6.29 32.77 -2.96
CA GLU A 52 7.41 33.43 -3.64
C GLU A 52 8.63 32.50 -3.77
N ALA A 53 8.91 31.67 -2.76
CA ALA A 53 10.01 30.71 -2.82
C ALA A 53 9.78 29.66 -3.92
N LYS A 54 8.54 29.21 -4.11
CA LYS A 54 8.18 28.31 -5.21
C LYS A 54 8.45 28.97 -6.57
N VAL A 55 8.07 30.24 -6.74
CA VAL A 55 8.34 30.99 -7.99
C VAL A 55 9.84 31.14 -8.22
N ALA A 56 10.58 31.59 -7.19
CA ALA A 56 12.02 31.78 -7.27
C ALA A 56 12.77 30.46 -7.55
N LEU A 57 12.33 29.35 -6.96
CA LEU A 57 12.90 28.02 -7.25
C LEU A 57 12.61 27.60 -8.69
N THR A 58 11.39 27.80 -9.19
CA THR A 58 11.01 27.49 -10.58
C THR A 58 11.89 28.27 -11.56
N GLU A 59 12.06 29.57 -11.32
CA GLU A 59 12.94 30.44 -12.11
C GLU A 59 14.40 30.00 -12.04
N TYR A 60 14.90 29.62 -10.85
CA TYR A 60 16.26 29.10 -10.71
C TYR A 60 16.47 27.81 -11.52
N LEU A 61 15.57 26.83 -11.37
CA LEU A 61 15.64 25.57 -12.09
C LEU A 61 15.53 25.76 -13.62
N HIS A 62 14.68 26.67 -14.08
CA HIS A 62 14.51 26.91 -15.50
C HIS A 62 15.62 27.80 -16.10
N SER A 63 15.80 29.00 -15.54
CA SER A 63 16.66 30.05 -16.13
C SER A 63 18.14 29.86 -15.80
N THR A 64 18.47 29.41 -14.59
CA THR A 64 19.87 29.22 -14.16
C THR A 64 20.36 27.81 -14.47
N ARG A 65 19.52 26.79 -14.26
CA ARG A 65 19.89 25.37 -14.45
C ARG A 65 19.51 24.79 -15.80
N ALA A 66 18.87 25.58 -16.66
CA ALA A 66 18.44 25.19 -18.01
C ALA A 66 17.52 23.94 -18.04
N LEU A 67 16.79 23.65 -16.97
CA LEU A 67 15.78 22.60 -16.99
C LEU A 67 14.56 23.04 -17.82
N PRO A 68 13.85 22.12 -18.49
CA PRO A 68 12.57 22.44 -19.12
C PRO A 68 11.61 23.06 -18.11
N PHE A 69 10.92 24.14 -18.49
CA PHE A 69 10.04 24.88 -17.58
C PHE A 69 8.99 23.99 -16.92
N SER A 70 8.38 23.09 -17.69
CA SER A 70 7.40 22.11 -17.19
C SER A 70 7.96 21.24 -16.07
N LEU A 71 9.21 20.79 -16.20
CA LEU A 71 9.90 20.01 -15.18
C LEU A 71 10.20 20.84 -13.94
N ALA A 72 10.73 22.05 -14.13
CA ALA A 72 11.02 22.98 -13.04
C ALA A 72 9.75 23.30 -12.22
N GLU A 73 8.63 23.55 -12.90
CA GLU A 73 7.33 23.80 -12.29
C GLU A 73 6.82 22.57 -11.51
N HIS A 74 6.94 21.38 -12.08
CA HIS A 74 6.56 20.13 -11.40
C HIS A 74 7.37 19.89 -10.12
N ILE A 75 8.69 20.09 -10.18
CA ILE A 75 9.58 19.95 -9.02
C ILE A 75 9.15 20.93 -7.92
N ALA A 76 9.13 22.23 -8.24
CA ALA A 76 8.82 23.26 -7.24
C ALA A 76 7.39 23.17 -6.71
N SER A 77 6.42 22.73 -7.52
CA SER A 77 5.02 22.60 -7.08
C SER A 77 4.77 21.44 -6.13
N ASN A 78 5.60 20.39 -6.16
CA ASN A 78 5.35 19.15 -5.45
C ASN A 78 6.36 18.86 -4.33
N SER A 79 7.22 19.82 -3.97
CA SER A 79 8.26 19.68 -2.94
C SER A 79 8.09 20.62 -1.72
N PRO A 80 6.94 20.60 -1.01
CA PRO A 80 6.66 21.56 0.07
C PRO A 80 7.61 21.48 1.27
N LEU A 81 8.09 20.29 1.66
CA LEU A 81 8.99 20.10 2.80
C LEU A 81 10.39 20.65 2.51
N SER A 82 10.92 20.36 1.32
CA SER A 82 12.20 20.91 0.84
C SER A 82 12.10 22.42 0.68
N LEU A 83 10.97 22.95 0.20
CA LEU A 83 10.72 24.39 0.16
C LEU A 83 10.71 25.03 1.56
N ILE A 84 10.02 24.42 2.53
CA ILE A 84 10.00 24.93 3.90
C ILE A 84 11.41 24.88 4.52
N SER A 85 12.15 23.79 4.30
CA SER A 85 13.54 23.64 4.74
C SER A 85 14.42 24.75 4.15
N PHE A 86 14.31 24.99 2.84
CA PHE A 86 15.02 26.05 2.14
C PHE A 86 14.67 27.44 2.69
N VAL A 87 13.38 27.77 2.80
CA VAL A 87 12.92 29.07 3.31
C VAL A 87 13.41 29.28 4.74
N SER A 88 13.48 28.24 5.58
CA SER A 88 13.95 28.34 6.97
C SER A 88 15.41 28.79 7.12
N GLN A 89 16.23 28.58 6.09
CA GLN A 89 17.65 28.92 6.07
C GLN A 89 17.92 30.37 5.63
N ILE A 90 16.88 31.10 5.18
CA ILE A 90 17.02 32.42 4.57
C ILE A 90 16.83 33.51 5.64
N PRO A 91 17.75 34.47 5.76
CA PRO A 91 17.59 35.59 6.67
C PRO A 91 16.65 36.64 6.07
N PHE A 92 15.38 36.64 6.49
CA PHE A 92 14.40 37.66 6.04
C PHE A 92 14.47 38.97 6.81
N ASN A 93 15.05 39.00 8.02
CA ASN A 93 15.31 40.23 8.80
C ASN A 93 14.12 41.22 8.84
N ASP A 94 12.94 40.77 9.28
CA ASP A 94 11.69 41.55 9.33
C ASP A 94 11.22 42.15 7.99
N ALA A 95 11.68 41.60 6.86
CA ALA A 95 11.25 42.01 5.53
C ALA A 95 9.73 41.90 5.32
N THR A 96 9.19 42.88 4.61
CA THR A 96 7.82 42.85 4.09
C THR A 96 7.74 41.95 2.85
N PRO A 97 6.54 41.44 2.49
CA PRO A 97 6.35 40.56 1.34
C PRO A 97 6.90 41.08 0.01
N THR A 98 6.90 42.41 -0.19
CA THR A 98 7.43 43.05 -1.41
C THR A 98 8.93 42.81 -1.61
N HIS A 99 9.67 42.50 -0.55
CA HIS A 99 11.11 42.22 -0.62
C HIS A 99 11.43 40.73 -0.81
N PHE A 100 10.47 39.82 -0.61
CA PHE A 100 10.72 38.37 -0.68
C PHE A 100 11.28 37.92 -2.03
N PRO A 101 10.75 38.33 -3.20
CA PRO A 101 11.27 37.87 -4.48
C PRO A 101 12.75 38.19 -4.65
N ARG A 102 13.17 39.41 -4.25
CA ARG A 102 14.56 39.86 -4.34
C ARG A 102 15.47 39.05 -3.41
N ILE A 103 15.05 38.83 -2.16
CA ILE A 103 15.83 38.08 -1.16
C ILE A 103 16.03 36.63 -1.63
N LEU A 104 14.95 35.99 -2.08
CA LEU A 104 14.96 34.60 -2.53
C LEU A 104 15.84 34.40 -3.77
N ARG A 105 15.68 35.24 -4.80
CA ARG A 105 16.50 35.20 -6.02
C ARG A 105 17.98 35.46 -5.72
N SER A 106 18.26 36.46 -4.88
CA SER A 106 19.63 36.74 -4.44
C SER A 106 20.24 35.53 -3.74
N PHE A 107 19.51 34.92 -2.80
CA PHE A 107 19.98 33.76 -2.07
C PHE A 107 20.32 32.57 -2.99
N LEU A 108 19.43 32.25 -3.94
CA LEU A 108 19.66 31.18 -4.93
C LEU A 108 20.82 31.46 -5.88
N SER A 109 21.09 32.75 -6.18
CA SER A 109 22.21 33.15 -7.04
C SER A 109 23.57 32.91 -6.39
N TYR A 110 23.65 33.04 -5.06
CA TYR A 110 24.90 32.85 -4.31
C TYR A 110 25.03 31.48 -3.64
N ARG A 111 23.92 30.75 -3.47
CA ARG A 111 23.88 29.45 -2.79
C ARG A 111 23.03 28.45 -3.60
N PRO A 112 23.68 27.56 -4.38
CA PRO A 112 22.96 26.48 -5.04
C PRO A 112 22.27 25.57 -4.02
N VAL A 113 21.08 25.10 -4.37
CA VAL A 113 20.33 24.12 -3.57
C VAL A 113 20.63 22.70 -4.02
N ASN A 114 20.36 21.72 -3.16
CA ASN A 114 20.39 20.31 -3.55
C ASN A 114 19.14 19.97 -4.37
N GLU A 115 19.26 19.97 -5.69
CA GLU A 115 18.14 19.80 -6.61
C GLU A 115 17.48 18.42 -6.52
N PHE A 116 18.24 17.40 -6.08
CA PHE A 116 17.72 16.05 -5.88
C PHE A 116 16.76 15.94 -4.70
N GLU A 117 16.96 16.72 -3.63
CA GLU A 117 16.00 16.75 -2.50
C GLU A 117 14.61 17.19 -2.97
N PHE A 118 14.57 18.28 -3.74
CA PHE A 118 13.34 18.79 -4.33
C PHE A 118 12.75 17.80 -5.33
N PHE A 119 13.57 17.22 -6.21
CA PHE A 119 13.11 16.25 -7.20
C PHE A 119 12.49 15.01 -6.55
N PHE A 120 13.19 14.36 -5.63
CA PHE A 120 12.69 13.14 -5.01
C PHE A 120 11.42 13.37 -4.22
N GLU A 121 11.34 14.46 -3.44
CA GLU A 121 10.10 14.81 -2.77
C GLU A 121 8.97 15.04 -3.77
N SER A 122 9.27 15.74 -4.86
CA SER A 122 8.27 16.09 -5.87
C SER A 122 7.65 14.86 -6.57
N ILE A 123 8.40 13.78 -6.75
CA ILE A 123 7.89 12.53 -7.34
C ILE A 123 7.25 11.58 -6.31
N GLY A 124 7.14 12.01 -5.04
CA GLY A 124 6.48 11.27 -3.97
C GLY A 124 7.41 10.55 -2.99
N LEU A 125 8.72 10.83 -3.02
CA LEU A 125 9.70 10.24 -2.09
C LEU A 125 10.14 11.26 -1.04
N PRO A 126 9.62 11.21 0.20
CA PRO A 126 9.96 12.20 1.20
C PRO A 126 11.46 12.16 1.54
N PRO A 127 12.08 13.27 2.01
CA PRO A 127 13.52 13.34 2.27
C PRO A 127 14.09 12.30 3.25
N SER A 128 13.24 11.67 4.07
CA SER A 128 13.61 10.61 5.00
C SER A 128 13.46 9.19 4.44
N HIS A 129 13.14 9.04 3.15
CA HIS A 129 12.86 7.74 2.56
C HIS A 129 14.14 6.88 2.46
N PRO A 130 14.14 5.62 2.92
CA PRO A 130 15.35 4.79 2.99
C PRO A 130 15.95 4.45 1.62
N SER A 131 15.16 4.49 0.55
CA SER A 131 15.61 4.25 -0.83
C SER A 131 16.33 5.44 -1.47
N LEU A 132 16.46 6.57 -0.78
CA LEU A 132 17.19 7.71 -1.32
C LEU A 132 18.70 7.41 -1.33
N PRO A 133 19.41 7.80 -2.40
CA PRO A 133 20.85 7.60 -2.45
C PRO A 133 21.54 8.37 -1.32
N SER A 134 22.47 7.72 -0.61
CA SER A 134 23.23 8.34 0.48
C SER A 134 24.11 9.50 0.01
N ARG A 135 24.40 9.55 -1.30
CA ARG A 135 25.05 10.65 -1.99
C ARG A 135 24.38 10.84 -3.35
N SER A 136 23.66 11.93 -3.52
CA SER A 136 23.26 12.45 -4.82
C SER A 136 24.24 13.57 -5.23
N PRO A 137 24.47 13.79 -6.53
CA PRO A 137 25.04 15.05 -6.97
C PRO A 137 24.14 16.21 -6.53
N LEU A 138 24.69 17.43 -6.53
CA LEU A 138 23.92 18.60 -6.12
C LEU A 138 22.89 19.00 -7.20
N PHE A 139 23.15 18.65 -8.46
CA PHE A 139 22.44 19.18 -9.61
C PHE A 139 21.86 18.11 -10.53
N LEU A 140 20.59 18.26 -10.90
CA LEU A 140 19.89 17.33 -11.78
C LEU A 140 20.47 17.33 -13.20
N SER A 141 21.04 18.46 -13.64
CA SER A 141 21.71 18.58 -14.93
C SER A 141 22.88 17.59 -15.09
N ASP A 142 23.45 17.13 -13.98
CA ASP A 142 24.58 16.19 -13.99
C ASP A 142 24.11 14.76 -14.28
N ASP A 143 22.82 14.48 -14.15
CA ASP A 143 22.18 13.21 -14.49
C ASP A 143 21.20 13.38 -15.65
N LYS A 144 21.77 13.51 -16.86
CA LYS A 144 20.98 13.64 -18.08
C LYS A 144 20.07 12.43 -18.33
N CYS A 145 20.53 11.22 -17.99
CA CYS A 145 19.76 10.00 -18.20
C CYS A 145 18.47 10.00 -17.38
N LEU A 146 18.55 10.40 -16.10
CA LEU A 146 17.39 10.58 -15.23
C LEU A 146 16.36 11.54 -15.85
N LEU A 147 16.81 12.72 -16.29
CA LEU A 147 15.94 13.73 -16.88
C LEU A 147 15.28 13.26 -18.18
N ASP A 148 16.05 12.59 -19.03
CA ASP A 148 15.60 12.03 -20.31
C ASP A 148 14.55 10.91 -20.09
N ALA A 149 14.76 10.04 -19.10
CA ALA A 149 13.81 9.00 -18.73
C ALA A 149 12.53 9.57 -18.12
N VAL A 150 12.63 10.53 -17.19
CA VAL A 150 11.47 11.24 -16.61
C VAL A 150 10.67 11.93 -17.70
N SER A 151 11.32 12.65 -18.61
CA SER A 151 10.65 13.30 -19.74
C SER A 151 9.89 12.28 -20.60
N SER A 152 10.47 11.11 -20.85
CA SER A 152 9.84 10.04 -21.62
C SER A 152 8.61 9.46 -20.93
N LEU A 153 8.67 9.23 -19.62
CA LEU A 153 7.52 8.78 -18.82
C LEU A 153 6.39 9.82 -18.83
N LEU A 154 6.71 11.10 -18.66
CA LEU A 154 5.71 12.17 -18.74
C LEU A 154 5.09 12.32 -20.12
N ARG A 155 5.90 12.22 -21.17
CA ARG A 155 5.42 12.25 -22.57
C ARG A 155 4.48 11.10 -22.88
N PHE A 156 4.67 9.94 -22.26
CA PHE A 156 3.74 8.84 -22.37
C PHE A 156 2.46 9.09 -21.56
N GLY A 157 2.55 9.76 -20.41
CA GLY A 157 1.40 10.19 -19.61
C GLY A 157 1.45 9.75 -18.14
N PHE A 158 2.59 9.29 -17.64
CA PHE A 158 2.72 8.89 -16.24
C PHE A 158 2.45 10.07 -15.28
N PRO A 159 1.64 9.88 -14.22
CA PRO A 159 1.45 10.92 -13.21
C PRO A 159 2.75 11.23 -12.47
N TRP A 160 3.13 12.50 -12.41
CA TRP A 160 4.36 12.99 -11.79
C TRP A 160 4.60 12.42 -10.38
N LYS A 161 3.58 12.48 -9.51
CA LYS A 161 3.65 12.04 -8.10
C LYS A 161 3.75 10.53 -7.91
N LEU A 162 3.60 9.74 -8.98
CA LEU A 162 3.70 8.29 -8.92
C LEU A 162 5.04 7.77 -9.46
N LEU A 163 5.88 8.65 -10.03
CA LEU A 163 7.21 8.26 -10.51
C LEU A 163 8.11 7.74 -9.38
N GLY A 164 7.91 8.19 -8.14
CA GLY A 164 8.62 7.67 -6.98
C GLY A 164 8.42 6.18 -6.75
N ILE A 165 7.26 5.62 -7.13
CA ILE A 165 6.98 4.18 -7.02
C ILE A 165 7.93 3.39 -7.93
N LEU A 166 8.09 3.84 -9.18
CA LEU A 166 9.03 3.24 -10.11
C LEU A 166 10.47 3.35 -9.60
N TYR A 167 10.84 4.50 -9.04
CA TYR A 167 12.20 4.73 -8.56
C TYR A 167 12.55 3.83 -7.39
N VAL A 168 11.63 3.63 -6.45
CA VAL A 168 11.86 2.77 -5.27
C VAL A 168 12.04 1.31 -5.66
N GLU A 169 11.20 0.79 -6.57
CA GLU A 169 11.24 -0.63 -6.92
C GLU A 169 12.29 -0.95 -7.99
N CYS A 170 12.48 -0.05 -8.97
CA CYS A 170 13.37 -0.26 -10.11
C CYS A 170 14.10 1.04 -10.51
N PRO A 171 15.09 1.51 -9.74
CA PRO A 171 15.84 2.72 -10.05
C PRO A 171 16.48 2.73 -11.46
N SER A 172 16.83 1.55 -11.98
CA SER A 172 17.46 1.38 -13.31
C SER A 172 16.61 1.89 -14.47
N ILE A 173 15.28 1.98 -14.30
CA ILE A 173 14.37 2.54 -15.32
C ILE A 173 14.78 3.97 -15.68
N PHE A 174 15.28 4.72 -14.69
CA PHE A 174 15.69 6.12 -14.85
C PHE A 174 17.06 6.28 -15.53
N SER A 175 17.71 5.19 -15.89
CA SER A 175 18.95 5.21 -16.68
C SER A 175 18.73 4.76 -18.13
N TYR A 176 17.51 4.42 -18.53
CA TYR A 176 17.21 3.96 -19.88
C TYR A 176 17.10 5.10 -20.89
N ALA A 177 17.51 4.81 -22.13
CA ALA A 177 17.39 5.74 -23.24
C ALA A 177 15.91 6.04 -23.55
N PRO A 178 15.56 7.31 -23.86
CA PRO A 178 14.18 7.72 -24.17
C PRO A 178 13.45 6.84 -25.18
N ASN A 179 14.13 6.52 -26.28
CA ASN A 179 13.54 5.75 -27.37
C ASN A 179 13.25 4.31 -26.95
N TYR A 180 14.13 3.71 -26.14
CA TYR A 180 13.92 2.36 -25.62
C TYR A 180 12.67 2.31 -24.74
N LEU A 181 12.54 3.26 -23.80
CA LEU A 181 11.42 3.31 -22.87
C LEU A 181 10.08 3.55 -23.59
N LEU A 182 10.03 4.52 -24.51
CA LEU A 182 8.82 4.81 -25.28
C LEU A 182 8.42 3.65 -26.20
N GLN A 183 9.38 3.03 -26.90
CA GLN A 183 9.10 1.85 -27.74
C GLN A 183 8.55 0.70 -26.90
N ARG A 184 9.10 0.47 -25.71
CA ARG A 184 8.61 -0.57 -24.80
C ARG A 184 7.17 -0.31 -24.34
N LEU A 185 6.85 0.93 -23.97
CA LEU A 185 5.49 1.33 -23.58
C LEU A 185 4.49 1.18 -24.75
N HIS A 186 4.87 1.59 -25.97
CA HIS A 186 4.02 1.40 -27.16
C HIS A 186 3.85 -0.07 -27.56
N ARG A 187 4.85 -0.93 -27.30
CA ARG A 187 4.68 -2.38 -27.46
C ARG A 187 3.62 -2.93 -26.52
N PHE A 188 3.54 -2.45 -25.28
CA PHE A 188 2.46 -2.83 -24.38
C PHE A 188 1.09 -2.35 -24.87
N GLU A 189 0.98 -1.14 -25.44
CA GLU A 189 -0.26 -0.70 -26.10
C GLU A 189 -0.66 -1.65 -27.24
N SER A 190 0.32 -2.14 -28.02
CA SER A 190 0.07 -3.08 -29.14
C SER A 190 -0.46 -4.47 -28.71
N LEU A 191 -0.40 -4.80 -27.41
CA LEU A 191 -1.00 -6.02 -26.85
C LEU A 191 -2.52 -5.89 -26.61
N GLY A 192 -3.11 -4.75 -26.96
CA GLY A 192 -4.55 -4.47 -26.82
C GLY A 192 -4.91 -3.65 -25.59
N PHE A 193 -3.92 -3.14 -24.85
CA PHE A 193 -4.16 -2.25 -23.72
C PHE A 193 -4.26 -0.80 -24.18
N HIS A 194 -5.25 -0.09 -23.67
CA HIS A 194 -5.25 1.36 -23.78
C HIS A 194 -4.16 1.97 -22.87
N ARG A 195 -3.79 3.22 -23.15
CA ARG A 195 -2.66 3.90 -22.52
C ARG A 195 -2.68 3.92 -21.00
N LEU A 196 -3.83 4.20 -20.37
CA LEU A 196 -3.91 4.29 -18.91
C LEU A 196 -3.73 2.91 -18.26
N CYS A 197 -4.20 1.83 -18.90
CA CYS A 197 -3.87 0.46 -18.47
C CYS A 197 -2.36 0.23 -18.47
N VAL A 198 -1.65 0.58 -19.55
CA VAL A 198 -0.20 0.40 -19.61
C VAL A 198 0.50 1.15 -18.47
N ILE A 199 0.12 2.40 -18.21
CA ILE A 199 0.66 3.19 -17.09
C ILE A 199 0.39 2.49 -15.75
N ALA A 200 -0.86 2.08 -15.50
CA ALA A 200 -1.26 1.43 -14.25
C ALA A 200 -0.55 0.09 -14.01
N ILE A 201 -0.36 -0.70 -15.08
CA ILE A 201 0.39 -1.96 -15.05
C ILE A 201 1.85 -1.68 -14.71
N CYS A 202 2.51 -0.76 -15.41
CA CYS A 202 3.91 -0.45 -15.15
C CYS A 202 4.15 0.15 -13.76
N LEU A 203 3.21 0.95 -13.24
CA LEU A 203 3.28 1.44 -11.86
C LEU A 203 3.08 0.31 -10.83
N SER A 204 2.23 -0.66 -11.15
CA SER A 204 1.94 -1.79 -10.23
C SER A 204 2.99 -2.88 -10.33
N PHE A 205 3.63 -3.05 -11.48
CA PHE A 205 4.67 -4.03 -11.74
C PHE A 205 5.87 -3.33 -12.41
N PRO A 206 6.68 -2.55 -11.66
CA PRO A 206 7.78 -1.76 -12.24
C PRO A 206 8.82 -2.60 -12.98
N SER A 207 9.00 -3.87 -12.59
CA SER A 207 9.85 -4.83 -13.29
C SER A 207 9.47 -5.04 -14.75
N THR A 208 8.22 -4.74 -15.16
CA THR A 208 7.78 -4.81 -16.56
C THR A 208 8.59 -3.89 -17.47
N LEU A 209 9.13 -2.77 -16.95
CA LEU A 209 9.92 -1.82 -17.71
C LEU A 209 11.40 -2.22 -17.82
N SER A 210 11.90 -3.04 -16.90
CA SER A 210 13.30 -3.48 -16.85
C SER A 210 13.52 -4.92 -17.30
N ALA A 211 12.47 -5.74 -17.36
CA ALA A 211 12.53 -7.13 -17.82
C ALA A 211 13.03 -7.26 -19.27
N ASP A 212 13.58 -8.42 -19.60
CA ASP A 212 13.96 -8.74 -20.98
C ASP A 212 12.71 -8.76 -21.89
N VAL A 213 12.91 -8.56 -23.19
CA VAL A 213 11.86 -8.66 -24.21
C VAL A 213 11.33 -10.09 -24.31
N ASP A 214 12.21 -11.09 -24.12
CA ASP A 214 11.87 -12.52 -24.20
C ASP A 214 11.46 -13.14 -22.85
N ASP A 215 11.19 -12.30 -21.84
CA ASP A 215 10.78 -12.75 -20.52
C ASP A 215 9.42 -13.47 -20.58
N VAL A 216 9.44 -14.78 -20.30
CA VAL A 216 8.26 -15.65 -20.32
C VAL A 216 7.27 -15.26 -19.22
N GLU A 217 7.75 -14.94 -18.02
CA GLU A 217 6.90 -14.54 -16.90
C GLU A 217 6.20 -13.21 -17.20
N LEU A 218 6.90 -12.27 -17.85
CA LEU A 218 6.32 -11.03 -18.32
C LEU A 218 5.18 -11.30 -19.31
N ARG A 219 5.40 -12.15 -20.32
CA ARG A 219 4.37 -12.48 -21.31
C ARG A 219 3.14 -13.13 -20.66
N LEU A 220 3.34 -14.04 -19.71
CA LEU A 220 2.26 -14.69 -18.96
C LEU A 220 1.50 -13.70 -18.07
N LEU A 221 2.19 -12.72 -17.46
CA LEU A 221 1.55 -11.63 -16.71
C LEU A 221 0.61 -10.83 -17.60
N PHE A 222 1.09 -10.39 -18.76
CA PHE A 222 0.30 -9.59 -19.71
C PHE A 222 -0.87 -10.38 -20.29
N GLN A 223 -0.74 -11.70 -20.46
CA GLN A 223 -1.87 -12.56 -20.84
C GLN A 223 -2.99 -12.51 -19.80
N ASP A 224 -2.68 -12.71 -18.53
CA ASP A 224 -3.68 -12.66 -17.45
C ASP A 224 -4.28 -11.25 -17.32
N LEU A 225 -3.45 -10.21 -17.35
CA LEU A 225 -3.92 -8.83 -17.24
C LEU A 225 -4.81 -8.42 -18.41
N ARG A 226 -4.56 -8.93 -19.62
CA ARG A 226 -5.43 -8.63 -20.78
C ARG A 226 -6.82 -9.23 -20.57
N ILE A 227 -6.88 -10.47 -20.09
CA ILE A 227 -8.16 -11.12 -19.78
C ILE A 227 -8.90 -10.29 -18.73
N ILE A 228 -8.25 -9.93 -17.62
CA ILE A 228 -8.90 -9.23 -16.50
C ILE A 228 -9.32 -7.81 -16.89
N LEU A 229 -8.39 -7.03 -17.44
CA LEU A 229 -8.60 -5.61 -17.70
C LEU A 229 -9.48 -5.39 -18.93
N VAL A 230 -9.18 -6.07 -20.04
CA VAL A 230 -9.83 -5.81 -21.34
C VAL A 230 -11.00 -6.75 -21.57
N GLU A 231 -10.80 -8.07 -21.47
CA GLU A 231 -11.85 -9.05 -21.86
C GLU A 231 -13.01 -9.09 -20.86
N TYR A 232 -12.71 -9.00 -19.56
CA TYR A 232 -13.72 -8.84 -18.50
C TYR A 232 -14.07 -7.38 -18.22
N GLY A 233 -13.40 -6.41 -18.87
CA GLY A 233 -13.72 -4.99 -18.81
C GLY A 233 -13.53 -4.34 -17.44
N LEU A 234 -12.57 -4.81 -16.63
CA LEU A 234 -12.23 -4.13 -15.37
C LEU A 234 -11.71 -2.71 -15.63
N ASP A 235 -11.12 -2.46 -16.80
CA ASP A 235 -10.65 -1.13 -17.18
C ASP A 235 -11.79 -0.13 -17.39
N SER A 236 -12.88 -0.57 -18.04
CA SER A 236 -14.07 0.23 -18.29
C SER A 236 -14.73 0.72 -16.99
N ARG A 237 -14.55 -0.01 -15.88
CA ARG A 237 -15.05 0.37 -14.55
C ARG A 237 -14.27 1.51 -13.92
N ALA A 238 -13.03 1.71 -14.32
CA ALA A 238 -12.19 2.80 -13.84
C ALA A 238 -12.45 4.13 -14.56
N GLY A 239 -13.06 4.10 -15.75
CA GLY A 239 -13.16 5.26 -16.62
C GLY A 239 -11.78 5.81 -17.01
N ASP A 240 -11.66 7.13 -17.12
CA ASP A 240 -10.41 7.80 -17.48
C ASP A 240 -9.49 8.13 -16.28
N ASP A 241 -9.62 7.39 -15.17
CA ASP A 241 -8.81 7.61 -13.96
C ASP A 241 -7.72 6.54 -13.78
N VAL A 242 -6.48 6.92 -14.11
CA VAL A 242 -5.29 6.09 -13.93
C VAL A 242 -5.06 5.69 -12.47
N HIS A 243 -5.48 6.49 -11.49
CA HIS A 243 -5.32 6.14 -10.08
C HIS A 243 -6.26 4.99 -9.68
N VAL A 244 -7.45 4.92 -10.27
CA VAL A 244 -8.38 3.80 -10.05
C VAL A 244 -7.82 2.52 -10.68
N LEU A 245 -7.39 2.58 -11.94
CA LEU A 245 -6.73 1.45 -12.62
C LEU A 245 -5.48 0.96 -11.87
N PHE A 246 -4.67 1.90 -11.39
CA PHE A 246 -3.49 1.59 -10.59
C PHE A 246 -3.86 0.84 -9.31
N ARG A 247 -4.93 1.25 -8.60
CA ARG A 247 -5.43 0.50 -7.42
C ARG A 247 -5.88 -0.92 -7.78
N TYR A 248 -6.58 -1.10 -8.91
CA TYR A 248 -6.99 -2.42 -9.36
C TYR A 248 -5.79 -3.32 -9.66
N CYS A 249 -4.81 -2.81 -10.39
CA CYS A 249 -3.58 -3.54 -10.72
C CYS A 249 -2.77 -3.90 -9.46
N ARG A 250 -2.72 -3.02 -8.45
CA ARG A 250 -2.12 -3.32 -7.14
C ARG A 250 -2.84 -4.44 -6.39
N ARG A 251 -4.18 -4.44 -6.38
CA ARG A 251 -4.98 -5.52 -5.77
C ARG A 251 -4.73 -6.86 -6.47
N ILE A 252 -4.58 -6.86 -7.80
CA ILE A 252 -4.18 -8.04 -8.59
C ILE A 252 -2.76 -8.49 -8.20
N ARG A 253 -1.81 -7.55 -8.05
CA ARG A 253 -0.42 -7.85 -7.67
C ARG A 253 -0.32 -8.64 -6.36
N VAL A 254 -1.18 -8.37 -5.37
CA VAL A 254 -1.19 -9.13 -4.10
C VAL A 254 -1.23 -10.64 -4.35
N PHE A 255 -2.03 -11.10 -5.32
CA PHE A 255 -2.12 -12.52 -5.63
C PHE A 255 -0.80 -13.07 -6.20
N TYR A 256 -0.14 -12.35 -7.11
CA TYR A 256 1.16 -12.76 -7.65
C TYR A 256 2.29 -12.69 -6.62
N ASP A 257 2.28 -11.68 -5.74
CA ASP A 257 3.23 -11.60 -4.61
C ASP A 257 2.99 -12.77 -3.62
N MET A 258 1.75 -13.25 -3.53
CA MET A 258 1.33 -14.49 -2.88
C MET A 258 1.55 -15.74 -3.75
N GLY A 259 2.42 -15.67 -4.76
CA GLY A 259 2.98 -16.85 -5.45
C GLY A 259 2.05 -17.51 -6.46
N LEU A 260 1.01 -16.79 -6.90
CA LEU A 260 0.16 -17.28 -7.97
C LEU A 260 0.94 -17.43 -9.29
N GLU A 261 0.67 -18.53 -10.00
CA GLU A 261 1.27 -18.77 -11.31
C GLU A 261 0.68 -17.82 -12.35
N LYS A 262 1.55 -17.18 -13.14
CA LYS A 262 1.15 -16.27 -14.21
C LYS A 262 0.67 -17.04 -15.45
N GLY A 263 -0.28 -16.46 -16.18
CA GLY A 263 -0.83 -16.96 -17.43
C GLY A 263 -1.94 -18.01 -17.30
N LYS A 264 -2.36 -18.33 -16.06
CA LYS A 264 -3.43 -19.29 -15.77
C LYS A 264 -4.57 -18.71 -14.95
N MET A 265 -4.45 -17.45 -14.50
CA MET A 265 -5.31 -16.89 -13.45
C MET A 265 -6.24 -15.81 -13.98
N GLY A 266 -6.01 -15.30 -15.20
CA GLY A 266 -6.79 -14.24 -15.80
C GLY A 266 -8.29 -14.52 -15.83
N GLU A 267 -8.70 -15.72 -16.24
CA GLU A 267 -10.11 -16.10 -16.25
C GLU A 267 -10.73 -16.14 -14.85
N LEU A 268 -10.00 -16.71 -13.89
CA LEU A 268 -10.50 -16.89 -12.54
C LEU A 268 -10.64 -15.55 -11.80
N MET A 269 -9.67 -14.65 -12.01
CA MET A 269 -9.70 -13.27 -11.54
C MET A 269 -10.81 -12.45 -12.23
N GLY A 270 -10.95 -12.59 -13.55
CA GLY A 270 -11.99 -11.91 -14.32
C GLY A 270 -13.41 -12.26 -13.84
N ARG A 271 -13.69 -13.54 -13.59
CA ARG A 271 -14.99 -14.00 -13.06
C ARG A 271 -15.30 -13.43 -11.67
N ASN A 272 -14.28 -13.14 -10.87
CA ASN A 272 -14.41 -12.67 -9.49
C ASN A 272 -13.87 -11.25 -9.31
N MET A 273 -14.06 -10.39 -10.32
CA MET A 273 -13.52 -9.03 -10.33
C MET A 273 -13.97 -8.16 -9.14
N ARG A 274 -15.10 -8.52 -8.51
CA ARG A 274 -15.60 -7.91 -7.27
C ARG A 274 -14.50 -7.79 -6.21
N ILE A 275 -13.60 -8.78 -6.12
CA ILE A 275 -12.47 -8.78 -5.19
C ILE A 275 -11.59 -7.54 -5.41
N PHE A 276 -11.35 -7.17 -6.66
CA PHE A 276 -10.51 -6.03 -7.03
C PHE A 276 -11.28 -4.71 -7.07
N LEU A 277 -12.60 -4.72 -6.98
CA LEU A 277 -13.45 -3.52 -6.95
C LEU A 277 -13.72 -3.09 -5.51
N ASP A 278 -14.20 -4.01 -4.69
CA ASP A 278 -14.83 -3.74 -3.41
C ASP A 278 -13.84 -3.69 -2.24
N PHE A 279 -12.77 -4.48 -2.31
CA PHE A 279 -11.82 -4.63 -1.20
C PHE A 279 -10.54 -3.86 -1.43
N ASP A 280 -9.95 -3.32 -0.36
CA ASP A 280 -8.62 -2.75 -0.42
C ASP A 280 -7.52 -3.81 -0.33
N GLU A 281 -6.31 -3.39 -0.68
CA GLU A 281 -5.14 -4.27 -0.73
C GLU A 281 -4.82 -4.92 0.62
N SER A 282 -4.98 -4.19 1.72
CA SER A 282 -4.65 -4.68 3.06
C SER A 282 -5.65 -5.74 3.49
N THR A 283 -6.94 -5.56 3.18
CA THR A 283 -7.96 -6.59 3.40
C THR A 283 -7.65 -7.84 2.59
N ILE A 284 -7.34 -7.70 1.29
CA ILE A 284 -7.01 -8.86 0.45
C ILE A 284 -5.80 -9.60 1.00
N ALA A 285 -4.70 -8.89 1.30
CA ALA A 285 -3.49 -9.48 1.86
C ALA A 285 -3.74 -10.14 3.23
N HIS A 286 -4.56 -9.54 4.07
CA HIS A 286 -4.95 -10.11 5.37
C HIS A 286 -5.73 -11.42 5.21
N LYS A 287 -6.72 -11.47 4.30
CA LYS A 287 -7.48 -12.70 4.02
C LYS A 287 -6.60 -13.80 3.45
N LEU A 288 -5.74 -13.50 2.48
CA LEU A 288 -4.80 -14.49 1.94
C LEU A 288 -3.78 -14.93 3.00
N GLY A 289 -3.32 -14.02 3.85
CA GLY A 289 -2.42 -14.30 4.96
C GLY A 289 -3.02 -15.21 6.03
N PHE A 290 -4.33 -15.14 6.28
CA PHE A 290 -5.04 -16.05 7.18
C PHE A 290 -4.90 -17.51 6.74
N PHE A 291 -5.06 -17.76 5.45
CA PHE A 291 -4.93 -19.09 4.85
C PHE A 291 -3.50 -19.63 4.87
N LEU A 292 -2.50 -18.78 4.64
CA LEU A 292 -1.11 -19.16 4.83
C LEU A 292 -0.82 -19.54 6.29
N LYS A 293 -1.38 -18.80 7.25
CA LYS A 293 -1.25 -19.13 8.68
C LYS A 293 -1.93 -20.46 9.05
N LEU A 294 -3.02 -20.84 8.37
CA LEU A 294 -3.67 -22.15 8.52
C LEU A 294 -2.75 -23.30 8.07
N GLY A 295 -1.76 -22.99 7.23
CA GLY A 295 -0.79 -23.95 6.72
C GLY A 295 -1.00 -24.31 5.25
N MET A 296 -1.87 -23.61 4.52
CA MET A 296 -2.01 -23.82 3.08
C MET A 296 -0.77 -23.39 2.32
N ARG A 297 -0.47 -24.11 1.23
CA ARG A 297 0.64 -23.77 0.35
C ARG A 297 0.34 -22.48 -0.39
N LYS A 298 1.40 -21.70 -0.62
CA LYS A 298 1.35 -20.40 -1.28
C LYS A 298 0.65 -20.46 -2.65
N GLU A 299 0.97 -21.48 -3.45
CA GLU A 299 0.35 -21.74 -4.75
C GLU A 299 -1.17 -22.04 -4.71
N ASP A 300 -1.69 -22.56 -3.59
CA ASP A 300 -3.09 -22.98 -3.47
C ASP A 300 -4.01 -21.92 -2.86
N VAL A 301 -3.45 -20.94 -2.13
CA VAL A 301 -4.25 -19.91 -1.44
C VAL A 301 -5.01 -19.04 -2.44
N GLY A 302 -4.33 -18.52 -3.45
CA GLY A 302 -4.95 -17.58 -4.39
C GLY A 302 -6.05 -18.23 -5.24
N PRO A 303 -5.87 -19.42 -5.85
CA PRO A 303 -6.92 -20.03 -6.66
C PRO A 303 -8.12 -20.43 -5.79
N LEU A 304 -7.89 -20.88 -4.56
CA LEU A 304 -8.96 -21.19 -3.62
C LEU A 304 -9.77 -19.94 -3.23
N ALA A 305 -9.08 -18.85 -2.89
CA ALA A 305 -9.73 -17.58 -2.52
C ALA A 305 -10.50 -16.97 -3.68
N LEU A 306 -9.97 -17.02 -4.91
CA LEU A 306 -10.68 -16.52 -6.08
C LEU A 306 -11.90 -17.39 -6.42
N LYS A 307 -11.85 -18.71 -6.22
CA LYS A 307 -13.02 -19.59 -6.40
C LYS A 307 -14.11 -19.37 -5.36
N ASN A 308 -13.74 -18.88 -4.17
CA ASN A 308 -14.63 -18.70 -3.03
C ASN A 308 -14.63 -17.22 -2.59
N ALA A 309 -15.09 -16.32 -3.45
CA ALA A 309 -15.01 -14.88 -3.22
C ALA A 309 -15.73 -14.41 -1.93
N GLU A 310 -16.68 -15.17 -1.41
CA GLU A 310 -17.39 -14.88 -0.15
C GLU A 310 -16.46 -14.81 1.07
N VAL A 311 -15.29 -15.44 0.99
CA VAL A 311 -14.25 -15.37 2.01
C VAL A 311 -13.81 -13.93 2.31
N PHE A 312 -13.92 -13.04 1.32
CA PHE A 312 -13.59 -11.63 1.50
C PHE A 312 -14.67 -10.86 2.27
N ASP A 313 -15.92 -11.35 2.30
CA ASP A 313 -17.05 -10.75 3.04
C ASP A 313 -17.00 -11.05 4.56
N VAL A 314 -16.15 -11.99 4.97
CA VAL A 314 -16.06 -12.48 6.34
C VAL A 314 -15.29 -11.49 7.21
N ASP A 315 -15.75 -11.20 8.42
CA ASP A 315 -14.98 -10.40 9.38
C ASP A 315 -14.10 -11.31 10.26
N LEU A 316 -12.83 -11.48 9.89
CA LEU A 316 -11.91 -12.35 10.64
C LEU A 316 -11.56 -11.79 12.02
N ASP A 317 -11.65 -10.47 12.21
CA ASP A 317 -11.19 -9.82 13.44
C ASP A 317 -12.28 -9.82 14.52
N ASN A 318 -13.54 -9.67 14.11
CA ASN A 318 -14.68 -9.55 15.04
C ASN A 318 -15.55 -10.81 15.14
N GLN A 319 -15.48 -11.75 14.20
CA GLN A 319 -16.29 -12.97 14.27
C GLN A 319 -15.82 -13.89 15.39
N ILE A 320 -16.72 -14.18 16.33
CA ILE A 320 -16.45 -15.08 17.46
C ILE A 320 -16.87 -16.50 17.09
N ILE A 321 -16.02 -17.47 17.44
CA ILE A 321 -16.27 -18.91 17.33
C ILE A 321 -16.19 -19.55 18.72
N VAL A 322 -17.08 -20.49 18.99
CA VAL A 322 -16.97 -21.41 20.13
C VAL A 322 -16.32 -22.68 19.60
N MET A 323 -15.12 -23.00 20.09
CA MET A 323 -14.27 -24.00 19.41
C MET A 323 -14.90 -25.41 19.29
N PRO A 324 -15.53 -25.99 20.32
CA PRO A 324 -16.20 -27.28 20.20
C PRO A 324 -17.31 -27.28 19.15
N ASP A 325 -18.17 -26.27 19.18
CA ASP A 325 -19.25 -26.11 18.20
C ASP A 325 -18.68 -25.93 16.78
N HIS A 326 -17.55 -25.22 16.68
CA HIS A 326 -16.86 -25.04 15.43
C HIS A 326 -16.31 -26.34 14.85
N LEU A 327 -15.63 -27.15 15.66
CA LEU A 327 -15.11 -28.45 15.22
C LEU A 327 -16.22 -29.40 14.77
N LEU A 328 -17.34 -29.43 15.51
CA LEU A 328 -18.53 -30.19 15.11
C LEU A 328 -19.12 -29.69 13.78
N CYS A 329 -19.22 -28.37 13.59
CA CYS A 329 -19.74 -27.79 12.35
C CYS A 329 -18.83 -28.05 11.15
N VAL A 330 -17.52 -28.05 11.36
CA VAL A 330 -16.52 -28.44 10.35
C VAL A 330 -16.53 -29.98 10.14
N GLY A 331 -17.27 -30.72 10.97
CA GLY A 331 -17.59 -32.13 10.79
C GLY A 331 -16.60 -33.10 11.45
N LEU A 332 -16.04 -32.70 12.58
CA LEU A 332 -15.40 -33.60 13.54
C LEU A 332 -16.48 -34.36 14.33
N SER A 333 -16.24 -35.60 14.75
CA SER A 333 -17.25 -36.36 15.52
C SER A 333 -17.42 -35.78 16.93
N LYS A 334 -18.56 -36.07 17.58
CA LYS A 334 -18.80 -35.66 18.96
C LYS A 334 -17.80 -36.31 19.91
N GLU A 335 -17.50 -37.58 19.70
CA GLU A 335 -16.55 -38.35 20.51
C GLU A 335 -15.12 -37.77 20.38
N GLU A 336 -14.71 -37.40 19.17
CA GLU A 336 -13.42 -36.76 18.91
C GLU A 336 -13.33 -35.36 19.54
N THR A 337 -14.40 -34.58 19.42
CA THR A 337 -14.48 -33.23 20.01
C THR A 337 -14.44 -33.28 21.53
N ASP A 338 -15.17 -34.21 22.15
CA ASP A 338 -15.16 -34.42 23.61
C ASP A 338 -13.77 -34.86 24.10
N SER A 339 -13.09 -35.71 23.34
CA SER A 339 -11.70 -36.13 23.61
C SER A 339 -10.72 -34.97 23.56
N LEU A 340 -10.80 -34.13 22.51
CA LEU A 340 -9.97 -32.94 22.39
C LEU A 340 -10.27 -31.91 23.48
N THR A 341 -11.52 -31.80 23.91
CA THR A 341 -11.92 -30.87 24.96
C THR A 341 -11.28 -31.23 26.30
N LYS A 342 -11.21 -32.52 26.62
CA LYS A 342 -10.49 -33.00 27.81
C LYS A 342 -8.98 -32.79 27.70
N LYS A 343 -8.40 -32.99 26.51
CA LYS A 343 -6.96 -32.90 26.28
C LYS A 343 -6.44 -31.46 26.20
N PHE A 344 -7.24 -30.55 25.65
CA PHE A 344 -6.86 -29.17 25.37
C PHE A 344 -7.91 -28.15 25.86
N PRO A 345 -8.25 -28.13 27.16
CA PRO A 345 -9.31 -27.26 27.68
C PRO A 345 -9.03 -25.77 27.46
N HIS A 346 -7.76 -25.38 27.37
CA HIS A 346 -7.35 -23.98 27.24
C HIS A 346 -7.65 -23.35 25.87
N VAL A 347 -7.95 -24.15 24.83
CA VAL A 347 -8.33 -23.64 23.50
C VAL A 347 -9.81 -23.81 23.21
N MET A 348 -10.58 -24.52 24.04
CA MET A 348 -11.99 -24.85 23.79
C MET A 348 -13.01 -23.76 24.17
N GLY A 349 -12.53 -22.55 24.49
CA GLY A 349 -13.40 -21.42 24.79
C GLY A 349 -13.89 -20.65 23.56
N LYS A 350 -14.45 -19.46 23.84
CA LYS A 350 -14.74 -18.44 22.82
C LYS A 350 -13.43 -17.85 22.30
N ASN A 351 -13.32 -17.75 20.98
CA ASN A 351 -12.15 -17.21 20.30
C ASN A 351 -12.57 -16.38 19.09
N ASN A 352 -11.68 -15.51 18.61
CA ASN A 352 -11.90 -14.84 17.33
C ASN A 352 -11.50 -15.76 16.18
N LEU A 353 -12.24 -15.71 15.08
CA LEU A 353 -12.00 -16.52 13.89
C LEU A 353 -10.59 -16.29 13.33
N GLY A 354 -10.08 -15.06 13.36
CA GLY A 354 -8.71 -14.73 12.94
C GLY A 354 -7.63 -15.49 13.72
N ASN A 355 -7.92 -15.99 14.93
CA ASN A 355 -7.01 -16.81 15.74
C ASN A 355 -7.14 -18.33 15.46
N LEU A 356 -8.11 -18.76 14.64
CA LEU A 356 -8.29 -20.15 14.24
C LEU A 356 -6.98 -20.84 13.76
N PRO A 357 -6.07 -20.19 13.01
CA PRO A 357 -4.81 -20.80 12.62
C PRO A 357 -3.92 -21.23 13.78
N ALA A 358 -3.93 -20.48 14.88
CA ALA A 358 -3.19 -20.84 16.09
C ALA A 358 -3.90 -21.97 16.86
N LEU A 359 -5.23 -21.93 16.93
CA LEU A 359 -6.04 -22.92 17.64
C LEU A 359 -5.94 -24.31 16.99
N ILE A 360 -6.13 -24.39 15.67
CA ILE A 360 -6.01 -25.64 14.90
C ILE A 360 -4.59 -26.21 14.99
N ARG A 361 -3.57 -25.34 15.09
CA ARG A 361 -2.18 -25.76 15.34
C ARG A 361 -1.98 -26.32 16.74
N ALA A 362 -2.58 -25.72 17.76
CA ALA A 362 -2.50 -26.22 19.14
C ALA A 362 -3.22 -27.58 19.31
N LEU A 363 -4.31 -27.78 18.58
CA LEU A 363 -5.08 -29.04 18.57
C LEU A 363 -4.44 -30.15 17.71
N ASP A 364 -3.35 -29.83 16.98
CA ASP A 364 -2.72 -30.71 16.00
C ASP A 364 -3.67 -31.20 14.88
N LEU A 365 -4.65 -30.36 14.51
CA LEU A 365 -5.67 -30.66 13.50
C LEU A 365 -5.38 -30.04 12.12
N ARG A 366 -4.17 -29.49 11.92
CA ARG A 366 -3.83 -28.75 10.70
C ARG A 366 -4.03 -29.59 9.43
N GLN A 367 -3.36 -30.73 9.35
CA GLN A 367 -3.44 -31.62 8.18
C GLN A 367 -4.87 -32.10 7.93
N TRP A 368 -5.59 -32.45 9.00
CA TRP A 368 -7.00 -32.86 8.90
C TRP A 368 -7.88 -31.76 8.29
N LEU A 369 -7.77 -30.53 8.79
CA LEU A 369 -8.57 -29.41 8.30
C LEU A 369 -8.24 -29.07 6.84
N LEU A 370 -6.96 -29.09 6.47
CA LEU A 370 -6.53 -28.82 5.10
C LEU A 370 -7.06 -29.88 4.12
N ASN A 371 -6.92 -31.16 4.46
CA ASN A 371 -7.48 -32.25 3.65
C ASN A 371 -8.99 -32.09 3.49
N LYS A 372 -9.69 -31.67 4.55
CA LYS A 372 -11.14 -31.46 4.49
C LYS A 372 -11.53 -30.31 3.57
N ILE A 373 -10.79 -29.20 3.60
CA ILE A 373 -11.00 -28.07 2.69
C ILE A 373 -10.75 -28.50 1.23
N GLU A 374 -9.73 -29.32 0.99
CA GLU A 374 -9.41 -29.84 -0.34
C GLU A 374 -10.49 -30.81 -0.87
N GLU A 375 -10.97 -31.73 -0.03
CA GLU A 375 -12.00 -32.70 -0.37
C GLU A 375 -13.34 -32.03 -0.72
N GLU A 376 -13.78 -31.08 0.12
CA GLU A 376 -15.07 -30.40 -0.08
C GLU A 376 -14.98 -29.26 -1.10
N LYS A 377 -13.77 -28.85 -1.50
CA LYS A 377 -13.50 -27.75 -2.44
C LYS A 377 -14.20 -26.43 -2.09
N ASN A 378 -14.58 -26.25 -0.83
CA ASN A 378 -15.42 -25.13 -0.40
C ASN A 378 -14.99 -24.61 0.97
N LEU A 379 -14.86 -23.30 1.07
CA LEU A 379 -14.45 -22.60 2.29
C LEU A 379 -15.61 -22.27 3.24
N HIS A 380 -16.88 -22.51 2.88
CA HIS A 380 -18.02 -22.26 3.78
C HIS A 380 -17.93 -23.04 5.11
N LEU A 381 -17.13 -24.12 5.17
CA LEU A 381 -16.83 -24.85 6.40
C LEU A 381 -16.24 -23.94 7.49
N LEU A 382 -15.40 -22.98 7.11
CA LEU A 382 -14.78 -22.03 8.03
C LEU A 382 -15.72 -20.86 8.41
N LEU A 383 -16.81 -20.68 7.65
CA LEU A 383 -17.60 -19.45 7.62
C LEU A 383 -19.03 -19.61 8.13
N ARG A 384 -19.43 -20.82 8.56
CA ARG A 384 -20.78 -21.09 9.06
C ARG A 384 -21.04 -20.22 10.30
N SER A 385 -21.98 -19.28 10.20
CA SER A 385 -22.40 -18.41 11.30
C SER A 385 -23.18 -19.22 12.34
N TYR A 386 -22.86 -19.02 13.61
CA TYR A 386 -23.53 -19.66 14.73
C TYR A 386 -24.69 -18.80 15.22
N ASP A 387 -25.91 -19.33 15.21
CA ASP A 387 -26.93 -18.86 16.14
C ASP A 387 -26.55 -19.40 17.52
N HIS A 388 -26.18 -18.50 18.44
CA HIS A 388 -25.73 -18.85 19.78
C HIS A 388 -26.80 -19.64 20.54
N SER A 389 -26.50 -20.88 20.93
CA SER A 389 -27.16 -21.50 22.09
C SER A 389 -26.37 -21.16 23.35
N ASP A 390 -26.86 -20.18 24.11
CA ASP A 390 -26.22 -19.64 25.34
C ASP A 390 -25.92 -20.67 26.45
N SER A 391 -26.44 -21.90 26.35
CA SER A 391 -26.39 -22.87 27.44
C SER A 391 -25.07 -23.64 27.55
N VAL A 392 -24.36 -23.89 26.45
CA VAL A 392 -23.09 -24.67 26.43
C VAL A 392 -21.89 -23.78 26.78
N SER A 393 -21.93 -22.51 26.36
CA SER A 393 -20.89 -21.50 26.63
C SER A 393 -20.63 -21.32 28.13
N ASN A 394 -21.68 -21.18 28.95
CA ASN A 394 -21.53 -20.87 30.38
C ASN A 394 -20.86 -22.01 31.17
N LYS A 395 -21.06 -23.28 30.76
CA LYS A 395 -20.41 -24.42 31.45
C LYS A 395 -18.91 -24.48 31.19
N MET A 396 -18.49 -24.21 29.95
CA MET A 396 -17.08 -24.29 29.56
C MET A 396 -16.26 -23.10 30.07
N GLU A 397 -16.87 -21.91 30.15
CA GLU A 397 -16.24 -20.70 30.71
C GLU A 397 -15.91 -20.92 32.20
N ILE A 398 -16.85 -21.50 32.95
CA ILE A 398 -16.63 -21.90 34.35
C ILE A 398 -15.54 -22.98 34.48
N GLU A 399 -15.46 -23.92 33.54
CA GLU A 399 -14.44 -24.99 33.56
C GLU A 399 -13.04 -24.47 33.22
N PHE A 400 -12.95 -23.50 32.29
CA PHE A 400 -11.71 -22.80 31.95
C PHE A 400 -11.20 -21.94 33.11
N GLU A 401 -12.08 -21.21 33.82
CA GLU A 401 -11.69 -20.46 35.02
C GLU A 401 -11.14 -21.39 36.11
N ARG A 402 -11.80 -22.53 36.36
CA ARG A 402 -11.29 -23.54 37.30
C ARG A 402 -9.93 -24.10 36.87
N TYR A 403 -9.71 -24.31 35.57
CA TYR A 403 -8.43 -24.76 35.04
C TYR A 403 -7.33 -23.71 35.26
N LEU A 404 -7.58 -22.44 34.95
CA LEU A 404 -6.64 -21.35 35.21
C LEU A 404 -6.29 -21.22 36.69
N ASP A 405 -7.28 -21.37 37.57
CA ASP A 405 -7.05 -21.33 39.01
C ASP A 405 -6.24 -22.53 39.50
N SER A 406 -6.46 -23.73 38.94
CA SER A 406 -5.61 -24.89 39.21
C SER A 406 -4.16 -24.67 38.78
N LEU A 407 -3.92 -24.02 37.63
CA LEU A 407 -2.56 -23.70 37.17
C LEU A 407 -1.86 -22.64 38.03
N LYS A 408 -2.62 -21.66 38.54
CA LYS A 408 -2.10 -20.67 39.51
C LYS A 408 -1.70 -21.36 40.82
N LEU A 409 -2.51 -22.29 41.31
CA LEU A 409 -2.22 -23.09 42.51
C LEU A 409 -0.97 -23.95 42.32
N VAL A 410 -0.83 -24.63 41.18
CA VAL A 410 0.38 -25.42 40.86
C VAL A 410 1.62 -24.54 40.79
N LYS A 411 1.55 -23.36 40.15
CA LYS A 411 2.67 -22.41 40.13
C LYS A 411 3.01 -21.87 41.53
N GLN A 412 2.02 -21.67 42.39
CA GLN A 412 2.25 -21.28 43.79
C GLN A 412 2.89 -22.40 44.61
N CYS A 413 2.48 -23.66 44.42
CA CYS A 413 3.11 -24.82 45.07
C CYS A 413 4.58 -24.97 44.64
N ILE A 414 4.88 -24.88 43.34
CA ILE A 414 6.27 -24.94 42.83
C ILE A 414 7.12 -23.79 43.40
N PHE A 415 6.53 -22.61 43.57
CA PHE A 415 7.23 -21.45 44.15
C PHE A 415 7.42 -21.58 45.67
N LEU A 416 6.52 -22.27 46.37
CA LEU A 416 6.65 -22.55 47.80
C LEU A 416 7.67 -23.67 48.07
N ASP A 417 7.64 -24.76 47.30
CA ASP A 417 8.60 -25.87 47.42
C ASP A 417 10.04 -25.39 47.11
N ALA A 418 10.23 -24.60 46.06
CA ALA A 418 11.54 -23.99 45.75
C ALA A 418 12.03 -23.01 46.82
N LYS A 419 11.12 -22.46 47.64
CA LYS A 419 11.45 -21.58 48.77
C LYS A 419 11.77 -22.38 50.02
N VAL A 420 11.10 -23.50 50.25
CA VAL A 420 11.40 -24.43 51.36
C VAL A 420 12.77 -25.08 51.14
N ASP A 421 13.10 -25.51 49.92
CA ASP A 421 14.42 -26.06 49.55
C ASP A 421 15.56 -25.03 49.66
N PHE A 422 15.25 -23.73 49.67
CA PHE A 422 16.23 -22.66 49.89
C PHE A 422 16.48 -22.38 51.38
N PHE A 423 15.62 -22.88 52.28
CA PHE A 423 15.69 -22.64 53.73
C PHE A 423 15.94 -23.91 54.58
N SER A 424 16.07 -25.07 53.95
CA SER A 424 16.63 -26.31 54.50
C SER A 424 18.02 -26.56 53.93
#